data_AF-A0A960UUC8-F1
#
_entry.id   AF-A0A960UUC8-F1
#
_cell.length_a   1.000
_cell.length_b   1.000
_cell.length_c   1.000
_cell.angle_alpha   90.00
_cell.angle_beta   90.00
_cell.angle_gamma   90.00
#
_symmetry.space_group_name_H-M   'P 1'
#
loop_
_entity.id
_entity.type
_entity.pdbx_description
1 polymer ?
#
loop_
_entity_poly.entity_id
_entity_poly.type
_entity_poly.pdbx_seq_one_letter_code
_entity_poly.pdbx_strand_id
1 'polypeptide(L)'
;MLVLLYIFTAFQGPQISPWAKIVEQPGAKLDQEYYDSYLDSKKNPDAGKKERLENNLLRMLKSILPREDTFGGADYAKKVKPGDFEYEKIDRESMYTRGILHELEYMVPSDYMYVVKTGPYLILAIYEGDPERFLLDVQRVKVVKKDSATSDHPDS
;
A
#
# COMPACT_ATOMS: atom_id res chain seq x y z
N MET A 1 -0.84 67.48 63.51
CA MET A 1 -0.43 67.42 62.09
C MET A 1 0.50 66.23 61.92
N LEU A 2 -0.01 65.10 61.41
CA LEU A 2 0.73 64.00 60.77
C LEU A 2 -0.28 62.93 60.37
N VAL A 3 -0.57 62.86 59.07
CA VAL A 3 -1.48 61.89 58.44
C VAL A 3 -0.62 60.72 57.96
N LEU A 4 -0.82 59.54 58.53
CA LEU A 4 -0.22 58.29 58.06
C LEU A 4 -1.18 57.65 57.04
N LEU A 5 -0.81 57.74 55.76
CA LEU A 5 -1.51 57.07 54.65
C LEU A 5 -1.09 55.59 54.61
N TYR A 6 -2.02 54.71 54.96
CA TYR A 6 -1.93 53.28 54.67
C TYR A 6 -2.37 53.03 53.22
N ILE A 7 -1.47 52.57 52.35
CA ILE A 7 -1.81 52.10 51.01
C ILE A 7 -2.04 50.58 51.09
N PHE A 8 -3.31 50.17 51.06
CA PHE A 8 -3.69 48.79 50.78
C PHE A 8 -3.70 48.57 49.27
N THR A 9 -2.72 47.85 48.73
CA THR A 9 -2.80 47.33 47.36
C THR A 9 -3.65 46.07 47.37
N ALA A 10 -4.91 46.18 46.97
CA ALA A 10 -5.75 45.03 46.69
C ALA A 10 -5.27 44.36 45.39
N PHE A 11 -4.67 43.18 45.51
CA PHE A 11 -4.32 42.33 44.37
C PHE A 11 -5.63 41.68 43.87
N GLN A 12 -6.27 42.29 42.87
CA GLN A 12 -7.39 41.65 42.17
C GLN A 12 -6.83 40.60 41.22
N GLY A 13 -6.87 39.33 41.62
CA GLY A 13 -6.74 38.21 40.68
C GLY A 13 -7.80 38.31 39.58
N PRO A 14 -7.57 37.73 38.38
CA PRO A 14 -8.48 37.86 37.26
C PRO A 14 -9.87 37.30 37.63
N GLN A 15 -10.86 38.18 37.66
CA GLN A 15 -12.27 37.84 37.85
C GLN A 15 -12.80 37.15 36.58
N ILE A 16 -12.84 35.83 36.57
CA ILE A 16 -13.50 35.08 35.51
C ILE A 16 -15.02 35.17 35.75
N SER A 17 -15.72 35.84 34.83
CA SER A 17 -17.17 36.09 34.89
C SER A 17 -18.00 34.79 34.96
N PRO A 18 -19.11 34.75 35.73
CA PRO A 18 -20.07 33.62 35.77
C PRO A 18 -20.77 33.34 34.43
N TRP A 19 -20.67 34.27 33.47
CA TRP A 19 -21.29 34.20 32.15
C TRP A 19 -20.36 33.66 31.06
N ALA A 20 -19.18 33.16 31.43
CA ALA A 20 -18.40 32.30 30.54
C ALA A 20 -19.17 30.99 30.34
N LYS A 21 -20.25 31.04 29.55
CA LYS A 21 -20.76 29.87 28.84
C LYS A 21 -19.51 29.26 28.22
N ILE A 22 -19.20 28.04 28.61
CA ILE A 22 -18.37 27.16 27.80
C ILE A 22 -19.09 27.15 26.45
N VAL A 23 -18.64 28.00 25.54
CA VAL A 23 -19.05 27.94 24.15
C VAL A 23 -18.45 26.61 23.75
N GLU A 24 -19.26 25.56 23.74
CA GLU A 24 -18.89 24.31 23.08
C GLU A 24 -18.43 24.74 21.70
N GLN A 25 -17.11 24.66 21.49
CA GLN A 25 -16.56 25.01 20.21
C GLN A 25 -17.23 24.06 19.20
N PRO A 26 -17.81 24.58 18.11
CA PRO A 26 -18.31 23.71 17.07
C PRO A 26 -17.16 22.80 16.63
N GLY A 27 -17.34 21.49 16.79
CA GLY A 27 -16.32 20.47 16.53
C GLY A 27 -15.64 19.86 17.77
N ALA A 28 -16.03 20.25 18.99
CA ALA A 28 -15.62 19.52 20.19
C ALA A 28 -16.12 18.06 20.08
N LYS A 29 -15.18 17.10 20.14
CA LYS A 29 -15.40 15.64 20.03
C LYS A 29 -15.60 15.05 18.63
N LEU A 30 -15.25 15.77 17.56
CA LEU A 30 -15.25 15.18 16.21
C LEU A 30 -14.29 13.99 16.06
N ASP A 31 -13.20 14.00 16.82
CA ASP A 31 -12.26 12.88 16.94
C ASP A 31 -12.91 11.64 17.53
N GLN A 32 -13.72 11.81 18.58
CA GLN A 32 -14.51 10.74 19.18
C GLN A 32 -15.58 10.22 18.21
N GLU A 33 -16.35 11.12 17.60
CA GLU A 33 -17.42 10.75 16.64
C GLU A 33 -16.84 10.03 15.41
N TYR A 34 -15.67 10.47 14.93
CA TYR A 34 -14.92 9.79 13.88
C TYR A 34 -14.46 8.40 14.32
N TYR A 35 -13.87 8.28 15.52
CA TYR A 35 -13.35 7.01 16.02
C TYR A 35 -14.48 5.98 16.24
N ASP A 36 -15.60 6.41 16.81
CA ASP A 36 -16.77 5.55 17.05
C ASP A 36 -17.37 5.10 15.71
N SER A 37 -17.54 6.02 14.75
CA SER A 37 -17.99 5.69 13.39
C SER A 37 -17.01 4.76 12.65
N TYR A 38 -15.70 4.93 12.87
CA TYR A 38 -14.65 4.06 12.32
C TYR A 38 -14.71 2.65 12.91
N LEU A 39 -14.94 2.52 14.22
CA LEU A 39 -15.11 1.23 14.89
C LEU A 39 -16.38 0.52 14.43
N ASP A 40 -17.50 1.24 14.31
CA ASP A 40 -18.78 0.68 13.85
C ASP A 40 -18.72 0.24 12.37
N SER A 41 -17.88 0.91 11.56
CA SER A 41 -17.68 0.58 10.16
C SER A 41 -16.62 -0.50 9.91
N LYS A 42 -15.98 -1.05 10.95
CA LYS A 42 -15.02 -2.16 10.81
C LYS A 42 -15.73 -3.42 10.30
N LYS A 43 -15.80 -3.54 8.98
CA LYS A 43 -15.89 -4.82 8.29
C LYS A 43 -14.66 -5.64 8.64
N ASN A 44 -14.80 -6.97 8.60
CA ASN A 44 -13.66 -7.88 8.77
C ASN A 44 -12.50 -7.41 7.86
N PRO A 45 -11.34 -7.01 8.41
CA PRO A 45 -10.23 -6.46 7.63
C PRO A 45 -9.67 -7.45 6.60
N ASP A 46 -9.94 -8.74 6.81
CA ASP A 46 -9.54 -9.83 5.92
C ASP A 46 -10.52 -10.06 4.76
N ALA A 47 -11.75 -9.53 4.86
CA ALA A 47 -12.76 -9.68 3.82
C ALA A 47 -12.32 -9.02 2.51
N GLY A 48 -12.09 -9.81 1.48
CA GLY A 48 -11.71 -9.32 0.15
C GLY A 48 -10.20 -9.07 -0.05
N LYS A 49 -9.33 -9.50 0.88
CA LYS A 49 -7.86 -9.40 0.69
C LYS A 49 -7.39 -10.09 -0.60
N LYS A 50 -7.85 -11.31 -0.82
CA LYS A 50 -7.53 -12.10 -2.03
C LYS A 50 -7.97 -11.37 -3.30
N GLU A 51 -9.22 -10.92 -3.32
CA GLU A 51 -9.77 -10.18 -4.46
C GLU A 51 -9.01 -8.88 -4.73
N ARG A 52 -8.64 -8.13 -3.68
CA ARG A 52 -7.80 -6.93 -3.79
C ARG A 52 -6.44 -7.23 -4.41
N LEU A 53 -5.76 -8.28 -3.93
CA LEU A 53 -4.49 -8.72 -4.49
C LEU A 53 -4.63 -9.11 -5.96
N GLU A 54 -5.61 -9.96 -6.30
CA GLU A 54 -5.87 -10.38 -7.69
C GLU A 54 -6.16 -9.18 -8.60
N ASN A 55 -6.89 -8.18 -8.11
CA ASN A 55 -7.15 -6.94 -8.85
C ASN A 55 -5.87 -6.11 -9.06
N ASN A 56 -5.00 -5.99 -8.06
CA ASN A 56 -3.71 -5.31 -8.18
C ASN A 56 -2.79 -6.03 -9.19
N LEU A 57 -2.70 -7.36 -9.12
CA LEU A 57 -1.93 -8.16 -10.05
C LEU A 57 -2.47 -8.03 -11.48
N LEU A 58 -3.79 -8.10 -11.66
CA LEU A 58 -4.42 -7.94 -12.98
C LEU A 58 -4.14 -6.54 -13.57
N ARG A 59 -4.25 -5.49 -12.76
CA ARG A 59 -3.93 -4.11 -13.18
C ARG A 59 -2.47 -4.00 -13.62
N MET A 60 -1.55 -4.58 -12.85
CA MET A 60 -0.14 -4.66 -13.23
C MET A 60 0.01 -5.35 -14.57
N LEU A 61 -0.54 -6.56 -14.76
CA LEU A 61 -0.41 -7.33 -16.00
C LEU A 61 -0.88 -6.54 -17.21
N LYS A 62 -2.05 -5.88 -17.09
CA LYS A 62 -2.61 -5.03 -18.15
C LYS A 62 -1.76 -3.82 -18.49
N SER A 63 -0.98 -3.32 -17.53
CA SER A 63 -0.09 -2.19 -17.72
C SER A 63 1.28 -2.60 -18.28
N ILE A 64 1.87 -3.68 -17.77
CA ILE A 64 3.26 -4.04 -18.06
C ILE A 64 3.41 -4.87 -19.34
N LEU A 65 2.50 -5.82 -19.60
CA LEU A 65 2.64 -6.72 -20.75
C LEU A 65 2.66 -5.99 -22.09
N PRO A 66 1.82 -4.96 -22.35
CA PRO A 66 1.90 -4.20 -23.60
C PRO A 66 3.19 -3.39 -23.75
N ARG A 67 3.88 -3.07 -22.64
CA ARG A 67 5.14 -2.31 -22.65
C ARG A 67 6.34 -3.21 -22.96
N GLU A 68 6.34 -4.42 -22.40
CA GLU A 68 7.43 -5.39 -22.55
C GLU A 68 7.31 -6.24 -23.82
N ASP A 69 6.08 -6.55 -24.26
CA ASP A 69 5.79 -7.23 -25.53
C ASP A 69 4.65 -6.49 -26.24
N THR A 70 5.03 -5.61 -27.17
CA THR A 70 4.13 -4.67 -27.86
C THR A 70 3.06 -5.35 -28.72
N PHE A 71 3.28 -6.61 -29.13
CA PHE A 71 2.32 -7.35 -29.94
C PHE A 71 1.64 -8.45 -29.10
N GLY A 72 2.40 -9.48 -28.73
CA GLY A 72 1.88 -10.64 -28.03
C GLY A 72 1.38 -10.30 -26.63
N GLY A 73 2.11 -9.42 -25.94
CA GLY A 73 1.75 -8.95 -24.60
C GLY A 73 0.52 -8.05 -24.62
N ALA A 74 0.47 -7.13 -25.59
CA ALA A 74 -0.67 -6.24 -25.77
C ALA A 74 -1.98 -6.99 -26.06
N ASP A 75 -1.95 -8.01 -26.92
CA ASP A 75 -3.13 -8.80 -27.25
C ASP A 75 -3.53 -9.75 -26.12
N TYR A 76 -2.57 -10.29 -25.38
CA TYR A 76 -2.84 -11.09 -24.19
C TYR A 76 -3.47 -10.25 -23.07
N ALA A 77 -2.93 -9.04 -22.82
CA ALA A 77 -3.40 -8.12 -21.79
C ALA A 77 -4.88 -7.72 -21.95
N LYS A 78 -5.41 -7.69 -23.18
CA LYS A 78 -6.84 -7.44 -23.44
C LYS A 78 -7.74 -8.58 -22.98
N LYS A 79 -7.22 -9.82 -22.96
CA LYS A 79 -8.00 -11.05 -22.73
C LYS A 79 -7.92 -11.55 -21.30
N VAL A 80 -6.81 -11.28 -20.60
CA VAL A 80 -6.56 -11.77 -19.24
C VAL A 80 -7.60 -11.23 -18.24
N LYS A 81 -8.10 -12.12 -17.38
CA LYS A 81 -9.11 -11.89 -16.34
C LYS A 81 -8.61 -12.35 -14.97
N PRO A 82 -9.29 -11.96 -13.87
CA PRO A 82 -9.04 -12.58 -12.56
C PRO A 82 -9.18 -14.10 -12.66
N GLY A 83 -8.23 -14.84 -12.11
CA GLY A 83 -8.19 -16.31 -12.15
C GLY A 83 -7.45 -16.93 -13.34
N ASP A 84 -7.08 -16.16 -14.37
CA ASP A 84 -6.31 -16.65 -15.53
C ASP A 84 -4.79 -16.73 -15.27
N PHE A 85 -4.36 -16.44 -14.04
CA PHE A 85 -2.96 -16.40 -13.65
C PHE A 85 -2.74 -17.03 -12.28
N GLU A 86 -1.59 -17.66 -12.13
CA GLU A 86 -1.09 -18.22 -10.88
C GLU A 86 -0.15 -17.21 -10.24
N TYR A 87 -0.13 -17.14 -8.92
CA TYR A 87 0.80 -16.28 -8.20
C TYR A 87 1.22 -16.88 -6.87
N GLU A 88 2.46 -16.57 -6.47
CA GLU A 88 3.05 -16.98 -5.21
C GLU A 88 3.69 -15.75 -4.56
N LYS A 89 3.45 -15.58 -3.26
CA LYS A 89 4.23 -14.63 -2.45
C LYS A 89 5.60 -15.23 -2.21
N ILE A 90 6.65 -14.57 -2.67
CA ILE A 90 8.02 -15.04 -2.48
C ILE A 90 8.67 -14.34 -1.29
N ASP A 91 9.50 -15.10 -0.59
CA ASP A 91 10.27 -14.60 0.54
C ASP A 91 11.74 -14.36 0.18
N ARG A 92 12.37 -13.41 0.87
CA ARG A 92 13.78 -13.04 0.70
C ARG A 92 14.74 -14.14 1.13
N GLU A 93 14.34 -15.05 2.00
CA GLU A 93 15.25 -16.10 2.50
C GLU A 93 15.48 -17.22 1.48
N SER A 94 14.52 -17.41 0.56
CA SER A 94 14.62 -18.36 -0.54
C SER A 94 15.90 -18.15 -1.35
N MET A 95 16.64 -19.24 -1.59
CA MET A 95 17.86 -19.19 -2.39
C MET A 95 17.61 -18.66 -3.81
N TYR A 96 16.42 -18.92 -4.36
CA TYR A 96 16.03 -18.43 -5.68
C TYR A 96 15.76 -16.93 -5.67
N THR A 97 15.04 -16.41 -4.66
CA THR A 97 14.79 -14.97 -4.52
C THR A 97 16.10 -14.22 -4.34
N ARG A 98 17.04 -14.75 -3.54
CA ARG A 98 18.38 -14.16 -3.37
C ARG A 98 19.15 -14.12 -4.68
N GLY A 99 19.14 -15.20 -5.46
CA GLY A 99 19.74 -15.23 -6.78
C GLY A 99 19.13 -14.18 -7.71
N ILE A 100 17.80 -14.09 -7.77
CA ILE A 100 17.10 -13.09 -8.60
C ILE A 100 17.47 -11.67 -8.19
N LEU A 101 17.47 -11.36 -6.89
CA LEU A 101 17.79 -10.02 -6.39
C LEU A 101 19.27 -9.67 -6.57
N HIS A 102 20.16 -10.67 -6.53
CA HIS A 102 21.58 -10.49 -6.86
C HIS A 102 21.75 -10.09 -8.33
N GLU A 103 21.08 -10.77 -9.26
CA GLU A 103 21.13 -10.43 -10.69
C GLU A 103 20.43 -9.08 -11.00
N LEU A 104 19.46 -8.68 -10.18
CA LEU A 104 18.69 -7.45 -10.33
C LEU A 104 19.12 -6.40 -9.29
N GLU A 105 20.40 -6.05 -9.25
CA GLU A 105 21.02 -5.18 -8.22
C GLU A 105 20.31 -3.83 -8.00
N TYR A 106 19.58 -3.32 -8.99
CA TYR A 106 18.81 -2.06 -8.90
C TYR A 106 17.42 -2.23 -8.25
N MET A 107 16.96 -3.45 -8.03
CA MET A 107 15.68 -3.74 -7.41
C MET A 107 15.82 -3.79 -5.89
N VAL A 108 15.27 -2.77 -5.22
CA VAL A 108 15.17 -2.79 -3.76
C VAL A 108 14.08 -3.80 -3.36
N PRO A 109 14.42 -4.81 -2.55
CA PRO A 109 13.48 -5.85 -2.13
C PRO A 109 12.41 -5.30 -1.18
N SER A 110 11.28 -5.99 -1.14
CA SER A 110 10.15 -5.67 -0.27
C SER A 110 9.66 -6.94 0.44
N ASP A 111 8.79 -6.77 1.43
CA ASP A 111 8.08 -7.88 2.09
C ASP A 111 6.83 -8.31 1.28
N TYR A 112 6.52 -7.55 0.23
CA TYR A 112 5.39 -7.73 -0.66
C TYR A 112 5.89 -8.03 -2.08
N MET A 113 6.57 -9.17 -2.21
CA MET A 113 7.08 -9.67 -3.49
C MET A 113 6.27 -10.87 -3.94
N TYR A 114 5.95 -10.90 -5.24
CA TYR A 114 5.17 -11.96 -5.84
C TYR A 114 5.79 -12.39 -7.17
N VAL A 115 5.77 -13.69 -7.43
CA VAL A 115 5.95 -14.22 -8.79
C VAL A 115 4.58 -14.52 -9.36
N VAL A 116 4.31 -14.02 -10.56
CA VAL A 116 3.05 -14.23 -11.29
C VAL A 116 3.35 -14.96 -12.59
N LYS A 117 2.56 -16.00 -12.86
CA LYS A 117 2.63 -16.79 -14.09
C LYS A 117 1.32 -16.65 -14.84
N THR A 118 1.39 -16.22 -16.10
CA THR A 118 0.21 -16.00 -16.93
C THR A 118 0.54 -16.21 -18.40
N GLY A 119 -0.15 -17.14 -19.06
CA GLY A 119 0.19 -17.54 -20.43
C GLY A 119 1.69 -17.89 -20.58
N PRO A 120 2.42 -17.28 -21.54
CA PRO A 120 3.87 -17.49 -21.69
C PRO A 120 4.73 -16.59 -20.79
N TYR A 121 4.15 -15.81 -19.88
CA TYR A 121 4.87 -14.81 -19.10
C TYR A 121 5.08 -15.26 -17.66
N LEU A 122 6.28 -14.97 -17.14
CA LEU A 122 6.63 -14.97 -15.73
C LEU A 122 7.00 -13.54 -15.32
N ILE A 123 6.43 -13.07 -14.22
CA ILE A 123 6.56 -11.69 -13.76
C ILE A 123 6.98 -11.68 -12.31
N LEU A 124 8.09 -11.02 -11.99
CA LEU A 124 8.42 -10.61 -10.63
C LEU A 124 7.75 -9.26 -10.36
N ALA A 125 6.91 -9.20 -9.34
CA ALA A 125 6.20 -8.01 -8.90
C ALA A 125 6.64 -7.62 -7.49
N ILE A 126 7.12 -6.39 -7.31
CA ILE A 126 7.55 -5.87 -6.00
C ILE A 126 6.73 -4.61 -5.68
N TYR A 127 6.03 -4.65 -4.55
CA TYR A 127 5.23 -3.54 -4.02
C TYR A 127 5.91 -2.93 -2.78
N GLU A 128 5.90 -1.61 -2.60
CA GLU A 128 6.38 -0.98 -1.34
C GLU A 128 5.39 -1.08 -0.18
N GLY A 129 4.10 -1.34 -0.45
CA GLY A 129 3.05 -1.52 0.55
C GLY A 129 2.29 -2.82 0.36
N ASP A 130 1.45 -3.17 1.34
CA ASP A 130 0.66 -4.41 1.36
C ASP A 130 -0.43 -4.40 0.26
N PRO A 131 -0.25 -5.17 -0.85
CA PRO A 131 -1.20 -5.19 -1.96
C PRO A 131 -2.47 -5.99 -1.65
N GLU A 132 -2.53 -6.71 -0.52
CA GLU A 132 -3.76 -7.32 -0.05
C GLU A 132 -4.64 -6.30 0.68
N ARG A 133 -4.04 -5.26 1.27
CA ARG A 133 -4.76 -4.21 2.02
C ARG A 133 -5.15 -3.03 1.15
N PHE A 134 -4.28 -2.61 0.24
CA PHE A 134 -4.44 -1.37 -0.51
C PHE A 134 -4.46 -1.62 -2.01
N LEU A 135 -5.17 -0.78 -2.75
CA LEU A 135 -5.01 -0.71 -4.21
C LEU A 135 -3.72 0.04 -4.51
N LEU A 136 -2.75 -0.65 -5.08
CA LEU A 136 -1.41 -0.14 -5.30
C LEU A 136 -1.04 -0.32 -6.76
N ASP A 137 -0.45 0.72 -7.36
CA ASP A 137 0.28 0.53 -8.60
C ASP A 137 1.62 -0.12 -8.26
N VAL A 138 1.99 -1.13 -9.03
CA VAL A 138 3.26 -1.83 -8.80
C VAL A 138 4.41 -0.92 -9.21
N GLN A 139 5.47 -0.87 -8.40
CA GLN A 139 6.55 0.10 -8.63
C GLN A 139 7.75 -0.52 -9.33
N ARG A 140 8.04 -1.81 -9.07
CA ARG A 140 9.17 -2.51 -9.69
C ARG A 140 8.72 -3.85 -10.23
N VAL A 141 9.01 -4.09 -11.51
CA VAL A 141 8.59 -5.29 -12.23
C VAL A 141 9.72 -5.81 -13.11
N LYS A 142 9.85 -7.13 -13.19
CA LYS A 142 10.63 -7.79 -14.23
C LYS A 142 9.76 -8.81 -14.94
N VAL A 143 9.68 -8.74 -16.26
CA VAL A 143 8.95 -9.72 -17.09
C VAL A 143 9.95 -10.62 -17.80
N VAL A 144 9.64 -11.91 -17.82
CA VAL A 144 10.35 -12.94 -18.58
C VAL A 144 9.31 -13.67 -19.43
N LYS A 145 9.54 -13.73 -20.74
CA LYS A 145 8.72 -14.53 -21.65
C LYS A 145 9.37 -15.89 -21.81
N LYS A 146 8.62 -16.96 -21.55
CA LYS A 146 9.04 -18.32 -21.89
C LYS A 146 8.84 -18.51 -23.38
N ASP A 147 9.94 -18.51 -24.13
CA ASP A 147 9.91 -18.87 -25.54
C ASP A 147 9.62 -20.37 -25.69
N SER A 148 8.74 -20.70 -26.64
CA SER A 148 8.47 -22.07 -27.06
C SER A 148 9.45 -22.51 -28.15
N ALA A 149 10.76 -22.56 -27.83
CA ALA A 149 11.90 -23.17 -28.55
C ALA A 149 13.18 -22.49 -28.00
N THR A 150 14.26 -23.16 -27.59
CA THR A 150 14.91 -24.33 -28.15
C THR A 150 15.71 -25.03 -27.05
N SER A 151 15.58 -26.35 -26.92
CA SER A 151 16.53 -27.20 -26.22
C SER A 151 17.75 -27.42 -27.12
N ASP A 152 18.55 -26.38 -27.35
CA ASP A 152 19.87 -26.53 -27.94
C ASP A 152 20.89 -26.18 -26.86
N HIS A 153 21.16 -27.15 -26.00
CA HIS A 153 22.45 -27.22 -25.32
C HIS A 153 23.47 -27.69 -26.37
N PRO A 154 24.47 -26.87 -26.76
CA PRO A 154 25.57 -27.35 -27.57
C PRO A 154 26.63 -27.88 -26.61
N ASP A 155 26.41 -29.05 -26.05
CA ASP A 155 27.46 -29.81 -25.34
C ASP A 155 27.28 -31.31 -25.63
N SER A 156 27.81 -31.73 -26.78
CA SER A 156 28.28 -33.10 -27.07
C SER A 156 29.31 -33.04 -28.20
#